data_AF-A0A081DG55-F1
#
_entry.id   AF-A0A081DG55-F1
#
_cell.length_a   1.000
_cell.length_b   1.000
_cell.length_c   1.000
_cell.angle_alpha   90.00
_cell.angle_beta   90.00
_cell.angle_gamma   90.00
#
_symmetry.space_group_name_H-M   'P 1'
#
loop_
_entity.id
_entity.type
_entity.pdbx_description
1 polymer ?
#
loop_
_entity_poly.entity_id
_entity_poly.type
_entity_poly.pdbx_seq_one_letter_code
_entity_poly.pdbx_strand_id
1 'polypeptide(L)'
;MLNDQSYLTRESALFLLWQGNPMDRPNILRNAKESWNTMSPSLEMAWNALALNSSDFKNNEKYDFLQGISKFTSPEYSPQTRTAAFDYLINLDAMGTQNYRDLIDACFHHSWRFYKNSRDIFEALYKKDESRVLIDRILSTMPDDEQKRIRDLFKV
;
A
#
# COMPACT_ATOMS: atom_id res chain seq x y z
N MET A 1 8.40 -4.54 -22.43
CA MET A 1 7.59 -5.77 -22.65
C MET A 1 7.26 -6.44 -21.31
N LEU A 2 6.38 -7.45 -21.26
CA LEU A 2 6.02 -8.12 -20.00
C LEU A 2 7.22 -8.82 -19.32
N ASN A 3 8.24 -9.21 -20.10
CA ASN A 3 9.46 -9.89 -19.63
C ASN A 3 10.73 -9.02 -19.78
N ASP A 4 10.57 -7.70 -19.80
CA ASP A 4 11.66 -6.75 -19.94
C ASP A 4 12.67 -6.83 -18.78
N GLN A 5 13.88 -6.29 -18.89
CA GLN A 5 14.77 -6.20 -17.71
C GLN A 5 14.27 -5.16 -16.69
N SER A 6 13.60 -4.10 -17.17
CA SER A 6 13.08 -3.03 -16.32
C SER A 6 11.78 -3.43 -15.62
N TYR A 7 11.78 -3.42 -14.28
CA TYR A 7 10.58 -3.66 -13.48
C TYR A 7 9.45 -2.67 -13.78
N LEU A 8 9.77 -1.39 -14.02
CA LEU A 8 8.78 -0.36 -14.38
C LEU A 8 8.13 -0.66 -15.73
N THR A 9 8.92 -1.19 -16.67
CA THR A 9 8.40 -1.61 -17.98
C THR A 9 7.50 -2.83 -17.85
N ARG A 10 7.84 -3.80 -16.98
CA ARG A 10 6.99 -4.96 -16.69
C ARG A 10 5.67 -4.55 -16.05
N GLU A 11 5.73 -3.65 -15.06
CA GLU A 11 4.56 -3.11 -14.36
C GLU A 11 3.59 -2.42 -15.34
N SER A 12 4.11 -1.51 -16.17
CA SER A 12 3.32 -0.82 -17.19
C SER A 12 2.72 -1.78 -18.21
N ALA A 13 3.49 -2.78 -18.66
CA ALA A 13 3.02 -3.79 -19.59
C ALA A 13 1.93 -4.67 -18.98
N LEU A 14 2.10 -5.10 -17.72
CA LEU A 14 1.10 -5.89 -17.00
C LEU A 14 -0.22 -5.11 -16.88
N PHE A 15 -0.15 -3.84 -16.48
CA PHE A 15 -1.32 -2.97 -16.36
C PHE A 15 -2.07 -2.85 -17.69
N LEU A 16 -1.37 -2.53 -18.79
CA LEU A 16 -1.99 -2.37 -20.11
C LEU A 16 -2.63 -3.66 -20.62
N LEU A 17 -1.96 -4.80 -20.45
CA LEU A 17 -2.51 -6.11 -20.83
C LEU A 17 -3.76 -6.44 -20.01
N TRP A 18 -3.71 -6.25 -18.70
CA TRP A 18 -4.84 -6.51 -17.80
C TRP A 18 -6.03 -5.59 -18.08
N GLN A 19 -5.78 -4.30 -18.37
CA GLN A 19 -6.80 -3.31 -18.67
C GLN A 19 -7.50 -3.61 -20.00
N GLY A 20 -6.74 -3.97 -21.03
CA GLY A 20 -7.26 -4.24 -22.38
C GLY A 20 -8.00 -5.56 -22.54
N ASN A 21 -7.85 -6.51 -21.61
CA ASN A 21 -8.37 -7.87 -21.76
C ASN A 21 -9.17 -8.34 -20.53
N PRO A 22 -10.36 -7.77 -20.25
CA PRO A 22 -11.12 -8.06 -19.02
C PRO A 22 -11.44 -9.55 -18.81
N MET A 23 -11.71 -10.29 -19.88
CA MET A 23 -12.06 -11.71 -19.83
C MET A 23 -10.86 -12.63 -19.58
N ASP A 24 -9.63 -12.15 -19.75
CA ASP A 24 -8.40 -12.96 -19.68
C ASP A 24 -7.45 -12.51 -18.54
N ARG A 25 -7.90 -11.57 -17.69
CA ARG A 25 -7.14 -11.05 -16.53
C ARG A 25 -6.49 -12.14 -15.66
N PRO A 26 -7.19 -13.24 -15.31
CA PRO A 26 -6.59 -14.27 -14.46
C PRO A 26 -5.42 -14.98 -15.15
N ASN A 27 -5.53 -15.29 -16.44
CA ASN A 27 -4.48 -15.95 -17.18
C ASN A 27 -3.29 -15.02 -17.41
N ILE A 28 -3.54 -13.75 -17.74
CA ILE A 28 -2.49 -12.72 -17.85
C ILE A 28 -1.68 -12.64 -16.55
N LEU A 29 -2.35 -12.58 -15.40
CA LEU A 29 -1.71 -12.49 -14.10
C LEU A 29 -0.92 -13.77 -13.76
N ARG A 30 -1.50 -14.96 -13.98
CA ARG A 30 -0.81 -16.24 -13.74
C ARG A 30 0.43 -16.37 -14.62
N ASN A 31 0.29 -16.16 -15.92
CA ASN A 31 1.38 -16.25 -16.89
C ASN A 31 2.50 -15.25 -16.57
N ALA A 32 2.15 -14.00 -16.21
CA ALA A 32 3.13 -13.01 -15.78
C ALA A 32 3.93 -13.51 -14.57
N LYS A 33 3.24 -14.00 -13.53
CA LYS A 33 3.87 -14.47 -12.30
C LYS A 33 4.77 -15.70 -12.53
N GLU A 34 4.34 -16.64 -13.37
CA GLU A 34 5.14 -17.81 -13.76
C GLU A 34 6.39 -17.43 -14.56
N SER A 35 6.31 -16.39 -15.40
CA SER A 35 7.42 -15.95 -16.22
C SER A 35 8.49 -15.12 -15.48
N TRP A 36 8.17 -14.61 -14.29
CA TRP A 36 9.03 -13.72 -13.54
C TRP A 36 9.85 -14.45 -12.49
N ASN A 37 11.15 -14.59 -12.74
CA ASN A 37 12.09 -15.18 -11.77
C ASN A 37 12.38 -14.26 -10.57
N THR A 38 12.12 -12.96 -10.70
CA THR A 38 12.30 -11.95 -9.64
C THR A 38 11.18 -10.92 -9.69
N MET A 39 10.78 -10.42 -8.53
CA MET A 39 9.82 -9.32 -8.39
C MET A 39 10.44 -8.19 -7.56
N SER A 40 10.35 -6.97 -8.06
CA SER A 40 10.57 -5.78 -7.23
C SER A 40 9.33 -5.53 -6.35
N PRO A 41 9.46 -4.76 -5.25
CA PRO A 41 8.31 -4.33 -4.47
C PRO A 41 7.20 -3.66 -5.30
N SER A 42 7.57 -2.80 -6.26
CA SER A 42 6.58 -2.13 -7.11
C SER A 42 5.81 -3.13 -7.98
N LEU A 43 6.52 -4.09 -8.57
CA LEU A 43 5.91 -5.11 -9.42
C LEU A 43 5.02 -6.07 -8.61
N GLU A 44 5.42 -6.41 -7.39
CA GLU A 44 4.63 -7.23 -6.48
C GLU A 44 3.34 -6.51 -6.05
N MET A 45 3.43 -5.24 -5.65
CA MET A 45 2.25 -4.44 -5.31
C MET A 45 1.28 -4.31 -6.49
N ALA A 46 1.80 -3.99 -7.69
CA ALA A 46 0.99 -3.88 -8.89
C ALA A 46 0.28 -5.20 -9.23
N TRP A 47 1.00 -6.33 -9.18
CA TRP A 47 0.41 -7.64 -9.44
C TRP A 47 -0.70 -7.97 -8.44
N ASN A 48 -0.47 -7.75 -7.13
CA ASN A 48 -1.45 -8.00 -6.08
C ASN A 48 -2.69 -7.10 -6.22
N ALA A 49 -2.49 -5.81 -6.54
CA ALA A 49 -3.59 -4.86 -6.75
C ALA A 49 -4.48 -5.27 -7.94
N LEU A 50 -3.87 -5.72 -9.05
CA LEU A 50 -4.61 -6.20 -10.21
C LEU A 50 -5.34 -7.52 -9.94
N ALA A 51 -4.73 -8.41 -9.15
CA ALA A 51 -5.36 -9.66 -8.71
C ALA A 51 -6.60 -9.39 -7.84
N LEU A 52 -6.52 -8.44 -6.90
CA LEU A 52 -7.66 -8.02 -6.07
C LEU A 52 -8.85 -7.48 -6.89
N ASN A 53 -8.57 -6.84 -8.03
CA ASN A 53 -9.57 -6.28 -8.94
C ASN A 53 -10.05 -7.28 -10.02
N SER A 54 -9.69 -8.57 -9.91
CA SER A 54 -10.09 -9.62 -10.83
C SER A 54 -11.11 -10.57 -10.17
N SER A 55 -12.15 -10.96 -10.90
CA SER A 55 -13.30 -11.73 -10.37
C SER A 55 -12.97 -13.15 -9.93
N ASP A 56 -11.86 -13.71 -10.41
CA ASP A 56 -11.64 -15.16 -10.41
C ASP A 56 -10.76 -15.66 -9.25
N PHE A 57 -10.31 -14.77 -8.37
CA PHE A 57 -9.54 -15.14 -7.19
C PHE A 57 -10.46 -15.32 -5.98
N LYS A 58 -10.23 -16.39 -5.22
CA LYS A 58 -11.03 -16.74 -4.04
C LYS A 58 -10.75 -15.80 -2.87
N ASN A 59 -11.68 -15.72 -1.92
CA ASN A 59 -11.57 -14.82 -0.77
C ASN A 59 -10.32 -15.06 0.10
N ASN A 60 -9.86 -16.30 0.23
CA ASN A 60 -8.62 -16.63 0.95
C ASN A 60 -7.39 -16.06 0.23
N GLU A 61 -7.35 -16.09 -1.11
CA GLU A 61 -6.26 -15.53 -1.90
C GLU A 61 -6.24 -14.00 -1.85
N LYS A 62 -7.42 -13.36 -1.78
CA LYS A 62 -7.53 -11.90 -1.66
C LYS A 62 -6.87 -11.37 -0.38
N TYR A 63 -6.97 -12.10 0.73
CA TYR A 63 -6.28 -11.72 1.95
C TYR A 63 -4.75 -11.73 1.74
N ASP A 64 -4.22 -12.77 1.11
CA ASP A 64 -2.77 -12.88 0.84
C ASP A 64 -2.27 -11.76 -0.09
N PHE A 65 -3.06 -11.38 -1.11
CA PHE A 65 -2.72 -10.27 -1.99
C PHE A 65 -2.70 -8.94 -1.24
N LEU A 66 -3.67 -8.72 -0.36
CA LEU A 66 -3.69 -7.53 0.47
C LEU A 66 -2.49 -7.49 1.43
N GLN A 67 -2.14 -8.62 2.06
CA GLN A 67 -0.94 -8.72 2.89
C GLN A 67 0.35 -8.47 2.08
N GLY A 68 0.37 -8.93 0.84
CA GLY A 68 1.45 -8.68 -0.12
C GLY A 68 1.67 -7.20 -0.43
N ILE A 69 0.65 -6.35 -0.31
CA ILE A 69 0.77 -4.88 -0.40
C ILE A 69 1.08 -4.29 0.98
N SER A 70 0.33 -4.71 1.99
CA SER A 70 0.39 -4.25 3.39
C SER A 70 1.82 -4.28 3.95
N LYS A 71 2.56 -5.38 3.72
CA LYS A 71 3.93 -5.52 4.25
C LYS A 71 4.85 -4.37 3.84
N PHE A 72 4.62 -3.76 2.67
CA PHE A 72 5.49 -2.71 2.13
C PHE A 72 5.34 -1.34 2.82
N THR A 73 4.39 -1.17 3.75
CA THR A 73 4.32 0.04 4.59
C THR A 73 5.37 0.06 5.70
N SER A 74 5.93 -1.11 6.03
CA SER A 74 6.93 -1.31 7.09
C SER A 74 8.16 -0.41 6.95
N PRO A 75 8.77 0.05 8.07
CA PRO A 75 9.97 0.88 8.07
C PRO A 75 11.22 0.21 7.49
N GLU A 76 11.20 -1.10 7.22
CA GLU A 76 12.30 -1.81 6.54
C GLU A 76 12.45 -1.43 5.06
N TYR A 77 11.38 -0.89 4.46
CA TYR A 77 11.37 -0.50 3.05
C TYR A 77 11.71 0.98 2.85
N SER A 78 12.16 1.30 1.64
CA SER A 78 12.48 2.67 1.27
C SER A 78 11.25 3.59 1.32
N PRO A 79 11.43 4.90 1.55
CA PRO A 79 10.35 5.88 1.49
C PRO A 79 9.48 5.79 0.23
N GLN A 80 10.09 5.52 -0.93
CA GLN A 80 9.38 5.39 -2.20
C GLN A 80 8.45 4.17 -2.20
N THR A 81 8.94 3.02 -1.73
CA THR A 81 8.15 1.79 -1.62
C THR A 81 7.01 1.96 -0.61
N ARG A 82 7.29 2.55 0.57
CA ARG A 82 6.28 2.83 1.59
C ARG A 82 5.18 3.77 1.10
N THR A 83 5.56 4.84 0.39
CA THR A 83 4.60 5.80 -0.20
C THR A 83 3.66 5.09 -1.18
N ALA A 84 4.22 4.30 -2.10
CA ALA A 84 3.42 3.52 -3.04
C ALA A 84 2.48 2.52 -2.32
N ALA A 85 2.95 1.87 -1.27
CA ALA A 85 2.13 0.94 -0.48
C ALA A 85 0.94 1.66 0.20
N PHE A 86 1.18 2.81 0.82
CA PHE A 86 0.10 3.64 1.36
C PHE A 86 -0.90 4.04 0.27
N ASP A 87 -0.42 4.51 -0.89
CA ASP A 87 -1.28 4.90 -2.00
C ASP A 87 -2.15 3.72 -2.48
N TYR A 88 -1.58 2.53 -2.65
CA TYR A 88 -2.36 1.35 -3.04
C TYR A 88 -3.43 1.00 -2.00
N LEU A 89 -3.06 0.92 -0.71
CA LEU A 89 -3.98 0.53 0.35
C LEU A 89 -5.11 1.56 0.55
N ILE A 90 -4.80 2.85 0.41
CA ILE A 90 -5.80 3.92 0.50
C ILE A 90 -6.78 3.85 -0.67
N ASN A 91 -6.29 3.63 -1.90
CA ASN A 91 -7.15 3.51 -3.08
C ASN A 91 -8.02 2.24 -3.05
N LEU A 92 -7.55 1.18 -2.41
CA LEU A 92 -8.28 -0.08 -2.20
C LEU A 92 -9.20 -0.04 -0.97
N ASP A 93 -9.21 1.06 -0.21
CA ASP A 93 -9.90 1.18 1.09
C ASP A 93 -9.56 0.03 2.06
N ALA A 94 -8.28 -0.33 2.12
CA ALA A 94 -7.80 -1.54 2.76
C ALA A 94 -6.67 -1.30 3.79
N MET A 95 -6.55 -0.07 4.28
CA MET A 95 -5.62 0.28 5.35
C MET A 95 -6.00 -0.43 6.65
N GLY A 96 -5.14 -1.32 7.13
CA GLY A 96 -5.28 -1.99 8.42
C GLY A 96 -4.60 -1.25 9.57
N THR A 97 -4.84 -1.71 10.81
CA THR A 97 -4.25 -1.14 12.02
C THR A 97 -2.73 -0.99 11.93
N GLN A 98 -2.03 -2.00 11.42
CA GLN A 98 -0.57 -1.94 11.28
C GLN A 98 -0.15 -0.86 10.27
N ASN A 99 -0.85 -0.73 9.15
CA ASN A 99 -0.52 0.29 8.14
C ASN A 99 -0.72 1.71 8.68
N TYR A 100 -1.74 1.94 9.51
CA TYR A 100 -1.90 3.22 10.20
C TYR A 100 -0.76 3.48 11.19
N ARG A 101 -0.29 2.46 11.93
CA ARG A 101 0.89 2.61 12.81
C ARG A 101 2.14 2.96 12.01
N ASP A 102 2.35 2.28 10.88
CA ASP A 102 3.47 2.54 9.98
C ASP A 102 3.41 3.96 9.38
N LEU A 103 2.21 4.47 9.10
CA LEU A 103 2.01 5.85 8.63
C LEU A 103 2.30 6.87 9.73
N ILE A 104 1.84 6.62 10.95
CA ILE A 104 2.11 7.48 12.12
C ILE A 104 3.62 7.56 12.37
N ASP A 105 4.32 6.42 12.34
CA ASP A 105 5.79 6.37 12.41
C ASP A 105 6.44 7.20 11.29
N ALA A 106 5.96 7.04 10.06
CA ALA A 106 6.48 7.77 8.90
C ALA A 106 6.38 9.30 9.05
N CYS A 107 5.40 9.81 9.80
CA CYS A 107 5.23 11.25 10.08
C CYS A 107 6.39 11.88 10.89
N PHE A 108 7.27 11.06 11.45
CA PHE A 108 8.46 11.47 12.20
C PHE A 108 9.78 11.03 11.55
N HIS A 109 9.73 10.51 10.33
CA HIS A 109 10.91 10.02 9.63
C HIS A 109 11.95 11.13 9.36
N HIS A 110 13.24 10.80 9.39
CA HIS A 110 14.34 11.78 9.24
C HIS A 110 14.38 12.44 7.84
N SER A 111 13.96 11.71 6.79
CA SER A 111 13.87 12.26 5.43
C SER A 111 12.74 13.26 5.32
N TRP A 112 13.08 14.52 5.04
CA TRP A 112 12.10 15.61 5.12
C TRP A 112 10.96 15.50 4.11
N ARG A 113 11.29 15.03 2.91
CA ARG A 113 10.31 14.82 1.84
C ARG A 113 9.32 13.73 2.22
N PHE A 114 9.79 12.69 2.90
CA PHE A 114 8.95 11.56 3.29
C PHE A 114 8.07 11.92 4.48
N TYR A 115 8.61 12.49 5.56
CA TYR A 115 7.77 12.87 6.71
C TYR A 115 6.67 13.84 6.27
N LYS A 116 6.98 14.79 5.36
CA LYS A 116 6.00 15.77 4.90
C LYS A 116 4.85 15.07 4.17
N ASN A 117 5.18 14.21 3.20
CA ASN A 117 4.18 13.42 2.49
C ASN A 117 3.35 12.54 3.43
N SER A 118 3.97 11.86 4.40
CA SER A 118 3.23 11.04 5.37
C SER A 118 2.28 11.85 6.24
N ARG A 119 2.67 13.08 6.63
CA ARG A 119 1.77 14.00 7.35
C ARG A 119 0.60 14.44 6.49
N ASP A 120 0.85 14.77 5.21
CA ASP A 120 -0.21 15.15 4.27
C ASP A 120 -1.23 13.99 4.12
N ILE A 121 -0.74 12.75 4.01
CA ILE A 121 -1.57 11.54 3.97
C ILE A 121 -2.36 11.37 5.28
N PHE A 122 -1.69 11.48 6.43
CA PHE A 122 -2.34 11.34 7.74
C PHE A 122 -3.48 12.35 7.92
N GLU A 123 -3.23 13.63 7.62
CA GLU A 123 -4.24 14.69 7.72
C GLU A 123 -5.42 14.44 6.77
N ALA A 124 -5.15 13.96 5.55
CA ALA A 124 -6.21 13.61 4.60
C ALA A 124 -7.07 12.45 5.11
N LEU A 125 -6.46 11.42 5.71
CA LEU A 125 -7.17 10.29 6.31
C LEU A 125 -7.94 10.71 7.55
N TYR A 126 -7.37 11.55 8.43
CA TYR A 126 -8.05 11.99 9.65
C TYR A 126 -9.31 12.83 9.37
N LYS A 127 -9.44 13.42 8.18
CA LYS A 127 -10.66 14.10 7.73
C LYS A 127 -11.81 13.14 7.40
N LYS A 128 -11.54 11.87 7.14
CA LYS A 128 -12.55 10.84 6.87
C LYS A 128 -13.00 10.20 8.18
N ASP A 129 -14.31 10.10 8.40
CA ASP A 129 -14.86 9.63 9.68
C ASP A 129 -14.41 8.19 10.04
N GLU A 130 -14.42 7.27 9.07
CA GLU A 130 -14.02 5.88 9.28
C GLU A 130 -12.54 5.75 9.66
N SER A 131 -11.66 6.43 8.91
CA SER A 131 -10.23 6.50 9.22
C SER A 131 -9.97 7.19 10.55
N ARG A 132 -10.68 8.26 10.87
CA ARG A 132 -10.55 8.98 12.15
C ARG A 132 -10.78 8.07 13.34
N VAL A 133 -11.87 7.29 13.32
CA VAL A 133 -12.20 6.35 14.39
C VAL A 133 -11.07 5.32 14.62
N LEU A 134 -10.49 4.81 13.54
CA LEU A 134 -9.37 3.87 13.61
C LEU A 134 -8.10 4.53 14.14
N ILE A 135 -7.80 5.74 13.67
CA ILE A 135 -6.65 6.52 14.14
C ILE A 135 -6.79 6.82 15.63
N ASP A 136 -7.92 7.33 16.09
CA ASP A 136 -8.15 7.64 17.51
C ASP A 136 -8.03 6.39 18.39
N ARG A 137 -8.54 5.24 17.93
CA ARG A 137 -8.36 3.94 18.61
C ARG A 137 -6.89 3.54 18.69
N ILE A 138 -6.11 3.76 17.62
CA ILE A 138 -4.68 3.46 17.64
C ILE A 138 -3.96 4.38 18.64
N LEU A 139 -4.24 5.68 18.59
CA LEU A 139 -3.66 6.66 19.49
C LEU A 139 -3.98 6.37 20.96
N SER A 140 -5.18 5.86 21.29
CA SER A 140 -5.53 5.49 22.67
C SER A 140 -4.79 4.25 23.19
N THR A 141 -4.10 3.50 22.33
CA THR A 141 -3.26 2.36 22.72
C THR A 141 -1.77 2.72 22.83
N MET A 142 -1.40 3.95 22.47
CA MET A 142 -0.01 4.42 22.54
C MET A 142 0.29 4.99 23.93
N PRO A 143 1.58 5.05 24.32
CA PRO A 143 2.00 5.77 25.52
C PRO A 143 1.54 7.24 25.51
N ASP A 144 1.21 7.79 26.68
CA ASP A 144 0.63 9.13 26.82
C ASP A 144 1.48 10.24 26.19
N ASP A 145 2.80 10.13 26.26
CA ASP A 145 3.75 11.10 25.70
C ASP A 145 3.77 11.05 24.17
N GLU A 146 3.78 9.85 23.58
CA GLU A 146 3.66 9.67 22.12
C GLU A 146 2.30 10.13 21.61
N GLN A 147 1.23 9.75 22.30
CA GLN A 147 -0.13 10.17 21.98
C GLN A 147 -0.25 11.70 21.98
N LYS A 148 0.21 12.35 23.05
CA LYS A 148 0.18 13.80 23.18
C LYS A 148 0.98 14.48 22.05
N ARG A 149 2.18 13.96 21.75
CA ARG A 149 3.03 14.49 20.67
C ARG A 149 2.31 14.48 19.32
N ILE A 150 1.60 13.40 19.00
CA ILE A 150 0.85 13.28 17.73
C ILE A 150 -0.34 14.24 17.72
N ARG A 151 -1.11 14.29 18.81
CA ARG A 151 -2.27 15.19 18.95
C ARG A 151 -1.86 16.66 18.83
N ASP A 152 -0.79 17.06 19.49
CA ASP A 152 -0.24 18.42 19.43
C ASP A 152 0.25 18.76 18.00
N LEU A 153 0.88 17.79 17.32
CA LEU A 153 1.41 17.97 15.98
C LEU A 153 0.32 18.24 14.94
N PHE A 154 -0.76 17.46 14.98
CA PHE A 154 -1.84 17.54 13.98
C PHE A 154 -3.05 18.36 14.45
N LYS A 155 -3.06 18.79 15.72
CA LYS A 155 -4.17 19.50 16.39
C LYS A 155 -5.46 18.68 16.37
N VAL A 156 -5.36 17.41 16.74
CA VAL A 156 -6.42 16.40 16.68
C VAL A 156 -6.74 15.77 18.03
#